data_AF-A0A1D3LF11-F1
#
_entry.id   AF-A0A1D3LF11-F1
#
_cell.length_a   1.000
_cell.length_b   1.000
_cell.length_c   1.000
_cell.angle_alpha   90.00
_cell.angle_beta   90.00
_cell.angle_gamma   90.00
#
_symmetry.space_group_name_H-M   'P 1'
#
loop_
_entity.id
_entity.type
_entity.pdbx_description
1 polymer ?
#
loop_
_entity_poly.entity_id
_entity_poly.type
_entity_poly.pdbx_seq_one_letter_code
_entity_poly.pdbx_strand_id
1 'polypeptide(L)'
;MLLLYLVFVIIPFIAFSYYIYKSVLALINEKQKRNEFFSCLKSENKQHAAFENFANKYEVEKYALYLKAIRNIKVDYKTNILDDINKETNEDDKENDQQIDSILDDIYNDREYAEQNVIGNPQSSWMRKLPNADIIKLKVMLLKKTILFLPICNKVFHDKNKKSKLYNNYYIDDNMSRDLDIQCDHFLEEFNFIIYEANCIADKWGETIISDAYRIFHHNKIKMNEEKKKKEEQQSLLKKQKQKEKKLKEETEKANLLADQIIDEENAKKKKKKSK
;
A
#
# COMPACT_ATOMS: atom_id res chain seq x y z
N MET A 1 -60.95 7.69 -22.37
CA MET A 1 -60.64 7.00 -21.10
C MET A 1 -59.18 6.53 -21.04
N LEU A 2 -58.73 5.63 -21.93
CA LEU A 2 -57.33 5.14 -21.95
C LEU A 2 -56.27 6.24 -22.10
N LEU A 3 -56.52 7.22 -22.97
CA LEU A 3 -55.58 8.31 -23.26
C LEU A 3 -55.46 9.30 -22.08
N LEU A 4 -56.56 9.55 -21.38
CA LEU A 4 -56.58 10.35 -20.15
C LEU A 4 -55.84 9.63 -19.00
N TYR A 5 -56.01 8.32 -18.87
CA TYR A 5 -55.30 7.53 -17.86
C TYR A 5 -53.78 7.52 -18.10
N LEU A 6 -53.36 7.41 -19.36
CA LEU A 6 -51.94 7.52 -19.74
C LEU A 6 -51.34 8.87 -19.34
N VAL A 7 -52.03 9.97 -19.64
CA VAL A 7 -51.53 11.34 -19.39
C VAL A 7 -51.55 11.72 -17.92
N PHE A 8 -52.62 11.36 -17.19
CA PHE A 8 -52.82 11.82 -15.82
C PHE A 8 -52.32 10.84 -14.75
N VAL A 9 -52.08 9.57 -15.08
CA VAL A 9 -51.67 8.55 -14.10
C VAL A 9 -50.30 7.98 -14.44
N ILE A 10 -50.10 7.51 -15.67
CA ILE A 10 -48.88 6.78 -16.03
C ILE A 10 -47.68 7.73 -16.17
N ILE A 11 -47.83 8.83 -16.92
CA ILE A 11 -46.72 9.78 -17.12
C ILE A 11 -46.25 10.43 -15.80
N PRO A 12 -47.14 10.93 -14.92
CA PRO A 12 -46.73 11.50 -13.63
C PRO A 12 -46.08 10.48 -12.70
N PHE A 13 -46.56 9.23 -12.71
CA PHE A 13 -45.99 8.14 -11.91
C PHE A 13 -44.57 7.78 -12.37
N ILE A 14 -44.33 7.71 -13.68
CA ILE A 14 -42.99 7.48 -14.25
C ILE A 14 -42.06 8.65 -13.94
N ALA A 15 -42.53 9.89 -14.08
CA ALA A 15 -41.73 11.08 -13.75
C ALA A 15 -41.35 11.13 -12.26
N PHE A 16 -42.30 10.81 -11.37
CA PHE A 16 -42.07 10.72 -9.94
C PHE A 16 -41.10 9.58 -9.58
N SER A 17 -41.27 8.40 -10.19
CA SER A 17 -40.39 7.26 -9.98
C SER A 17 -38.96 7.55 -10.47
N TYR A 18 -38.82 8.25 -11.59
CA TYR A 18 -37.51 8.71 -12.09
C TYR A 18 -36.87 9.74 -11.16
N TYR A 19 -37.66 10.66 -10.60
CA TYR A 19 -37.17 11.64 -9.63
C TYR A 19 -36.69 10.97 -8.33
N ILE A 20 -37.43 9.99 -7.81
CA ILE A 20 -37.01 9.20 -6.66
C ILE A 20 -35.76 8.40 -6.98
N TYR A 21 -35.72 7.70 -8.13
CA TYR A 21 -34.56 6.93 -8.54
C TYR A 21 -33.30 7.80 -8.64
N LYS A 22 -33.40 8.97 -9.28
CA LYS A 22 -32.30 9.94 -9.37
C LYS A 22 -31.84 10.44 -8.00
N SER A 23 -32.78 10.73 -7.10
CA SER A 23 -32.49 11.17 -5.73
C SER A 23 -31.82 10.06 -4.91
N VAL A 24 -32.30 8.82 -5.02
CA VAL A 24 -31.72 7.66 -4.35
C VAL A 24 -30.33 7.35 -4.90
N LEU A 25 -30.13 7.43 -6.23
CA LEU A 25 -28.82 7.22 -6.85
C LEU A 25 -27.81 8.30 -6.44
N ALA A 26 -28.25 9.56 -6.32
CA ALA A 26 -27.44 10.64 -5.77
C ALA A 26 -27.04 10.33 -4.31
N LEU A 27 -28.01 9.91 -3.48
CA LEU A 27 -27.77 9.58 -2.07
C LEU A 27 -26.85 8.35 -1.88
N ILE A 28 -26.94 7.35 -2.77
CA ILE A 28 -26.02 6.20 -2.79
C ILE A 28 -24.61 6.62 -3.20
N ASN A 29 -24.47 7.40 -4.29
CA ASN A 29 -23.18 7.94 -4.71
C ASN A 29 -22.57 8.86 -3.64
N GLU A 30 -23.39 9.62 -2.91
CA GLU A 30 -22.96 10.46 -1.78
C GLU A 30 -22.52 9.64 -0.57
N LYS A 31 -23.24 8.56 -0.24
CA LYS A 31 -22.80 7.61 0.79
C LYS A 31 -21.48 6.95 0.40
N GLN A 32 -21.30 6.60 -0.87
CA GLN A 32 -20.06 6.01 -1.36
C GLN A 32 -18.89 7.01 -1.29
N LYS A 33 -19.08 8.26 -1.70
CA LYS A 33 -18.07 9.33 -1.57
C LYS A 33 -17.68 9.60 -0.12
N ARG A 34 -18.65 9.63 0.80
CA ARG A 34 -18.37 9.70 2.25
C ARG A 34 -17.58 8.49 2.69
N ASN A 35 -18.01 7.28 2.37
CA ASN A 35 -17.32 6.06 2.79
C ASN A 35 -15.89 5.99 2.24
N GLU A 36 -15.65 6.43 0.99
CA GLU A 36 -14.30 6.56 0.42
C GLU A 36 -13.45 7.57 1.20
N PHE A 37 -13.98 8.75 1.52
CA PHE A 37 -13.28 9.76 2.32
C PHE A 37 -13.01 9.29 3.77
N PHE A 38 -13.97 8.63 4.41
CA PHE A 38 -13.86 8.17 5.80
C PHE A 38 -13.03 6.88 5.96
N SER A 39 -13.04 5.99 4.96
CA SER A 39 -12.07 4.88 4.90
C SER A 39 -10.62 5.37 4.80
N CYS A 40 -10.43 6.63 4.38
CA CYS A 40 -9.13 7.26 4.26
C CYS A 40 -8.64 7.96 5.52
N LEU A 41 -9.56 8.43 6.38
CA LEU A 41 -9.28 9.07 7.68
C LEU A 41 -9.02 8.08 8.82
N LYS A 42 -9.61 6.88 8.75
CA LYS A 42 -9.29 5.82 9.71
C LYS A 42 -7.87 5.32 9.46
N SER A 43 -7.11 5.27 10.56
CA SER A 43 -5.76 4.74 10.75
C SER A 43 -5.51 3.30 10.25
N GLU A 44 -6.47 2.63 9.60
CA GLU A 44 -6.30 1.31 8.98
C GLU A 44 -5.68 1.40 7.57
N ASN A 45 -4.83 2.40 7.32
CA ASN A 45 -4.08 2.45 6.08
C ASN A 45 -2.84 1.54 6.23
N LYS A 46 -2.80 0.42 5.50
CA LYS A 46 -1.63 -0.48 5.44
C LYS A 46 -0.31 0.27 5.22
N GLN A 47 -0.35 1.41 4.53
CA GLN A 47 0.81 2.28 4.32
C GLN A 47 1.28 2.99 5.59
N HIS A 48 0.34 3.40 6.45
CA HIS A 48 0.63 4.05 7.73
C HIS A 48 1.27 3.07 8.71
N ALA A 49 0.68 1.88 8.85
CA ALA A 49 1.24 0.82 9.68
C ALA A 49 2.64 0.40 9.20
N ALA A 50 2.85 0.28 7.88
CA ALA A 50 4.17 -0.02 7.32
C ALA A 50 5.19 1.09 7.61
N PHE A 51 4.76 2.36 7.58
CA PHE A 51 5.61 3.49 7.95
C PHE A 51 5.94 3.50 9.44
N GLU A 52 4.95 3.38 10.33
CA GLU A 52 5.15 3.36 11.79
C GLU A 52 6.06 2.22 12.22
N ASN A 53 5.82 1.00 11.72
CA ASN A 53 6.67 -0.15 12.03
C ASN A 53 8.12 0.09 11.57
N PHE A 54 8.32 0.71 10.41
CA PHE A 54 9.67 1.04 9.94
C PHE A 54 10.29 2.20 10.72
N ALA A 55 9.51 3.21 11.11
CA ALA A 55 9.96 4.35 11.91
C ALA A 55 10.45 3.89 13.29
N ASN A 56 9.73 2.96 13.92
CA ASN A 56 10.13 2.34 15.19
C ASN A 56 11.45 1.55 15.04
N LYS A 57 11.55 0.73 13.99
CA LYS A 57 12.80 0.02 13.66
C LYS A 57 13.97 0.98 13.41
N TYR A 58 13.72 2.09 12.74
CA TYR A 58 14.70 3.14 12.51
C TYR A 58 15.19 3.76 13.83
N GLU A 59 14.26 4.08 14.74
CA GLU A 59 14.60 4.68 16.02
C GLU A 59 15.43 3.75 16.92
N VAL A 60 15.09 2.45 16.96
CA VAL A 60 15.86 1.43 17.69
C VAL A 60 17.30 1.34 17.20
N GLU A 61 17.52 1.33 15.88
CA GLU A 61 18.87 1.28 15.32
C GLU A 61 19.63 2.59 15.56
N LYS A 62 18.95 3.73 15.41
CA LYS A 62 19.54 5.04 15.70
C LYS A 62 20.02 5.09 17.15
N TYR A 63 19.22 4.58 18.08
CA TYR A 63 19.59 4.45 19.47
C TYR A 63 20.76 3.50 19.70
N ALA A 64 20.81 2.35 19.02
CA ALA A 64 21.96 1.45 19.09
C ALA A 64 23.28 2.14 18.68
N LEU A 65 23.23 2.94 17.61
CA LEU A 65 24.36 3.73 17.14
C LEU A 65 24.74 4.84 18.12
N TYR A 66 23.76 5.49 18.74
CA TYR A 66 23.98 6.46 19.81
C TYR A 66 24.70 5.81 21.00
N LEU A 67 24.19 4.69 21.51
CA LEU A 67 24.79 3.97 22.63
C LEU A 67 26.23 3.58 22.34
N LYS A 68 26.51 3.12 21.12
CA LYS A 68 27.85 2.76 20.67
C LYS A 68 28.78 3.96 20.60
N ALA A 69 28.33 5.08 20.05
CA ALA A 69 29.17 6.23 19.74
C ALA A 69 29.36 7.20 20.91
N ILE A 70 28.33 7.38 21.74
CA ILE A 70 28.33 8.34 22.84
C ILE A 70 28.58 7.66 24.18
N ARG A 71 27.99 6.49 24.41
CA ARG A 71 28.12 5.77 25.69
C ARG A 71 29.12 4.63 25.67
N ASN A 72 29.72 4.31 24.53
CA ASN A 72 30.61 3.15 24.33
C ASN A 72 29.95 1.80 24.69
N ILE A 73 28.63 1.70 24.60
CA ILE A 73 27.86 0.48 24.86
C ILE A 73 27.55 -0.18 23.51
N LYS A 74 28.02 -1.41 23.30
CA LYS A 74 27.67 -2.19 22.11
C LYS A 74 26.40 -2.98 22.37
N VAL A 75 25.35 -2.69 21.61
CA VAL A 75 24.11 -3.45 21.62
C VAL A 75 23.80 -3.91 20.19
N ASP A 76 23.36 -5.16 20.06
CA ASP A 76 22.88 -5.72 18.80
C ASP A 76 21.41 -6.11 19.00
N TYR A 77 20.53 -5.12 18.86
CA TYR A 77 19.10 -5.37 18.78
C TYR A 77 18.87 -6.04 17.43
N LYS A 78 18.76 -7.37 17.42
CA LYS A 78 18.46 -8.19 16.24
C LYS A 78 17.15 -7.71 15.60
N THR A 79 17.27 -6.72 14.76
CA THR A 79 16.15 -6.08 14.12
C THR A 79 16.32 -6.42 12.64
N ASN A 80 15.38 -7.18 12.09
CA ASN A 80 15.36 -7.48 10.65
C ASN A 80 14.93 -6.20 9.89
N ILE A 81 15.80 -5.19 9.88
CA ILE A 81 15.55 -3.82 9.39
C ILE A 81 15.73 -3.73 7.87
N LEU A 82 16.43 -4.69 7.28
CA LEU A 82 16.72 -4.72 5.85
C LEU A 82 15.74 -5.57 5.04
N ASP A 83 14.66 -6.07 5.66
CA ASP A 83 13.63 -6.79 4.93
C ASP A 83 12.99 -5.93 3.84
N ASP A 84 12.63 -6.61 2.74
CA ASP A 84 12.00 -5.98 1.58
C ASP A 84 10.76 -5.19 2.02
N ILE A 85 10.64 -3.96 1.53
CA ILE A 85 9.46 -3.08 1.73
C ILE A 85 8.13 -3.78 1.34
N ASN A 86 8.22 -4.89 0.59
CA ASN A 86 7.10 -5.64 0.02
C ASN A 86 6.77 -6.96 0.72
N LYS A 87 7.44 -7.35 1.81
CA LYS A 87 7.11 -8.61 2.51
C LYS A 87 5.80 -8.46 3.29
N GLU A 88 4.89 -9.42 3.11
CA GLU A 88 3.70 -9.56 3.94
C GLU A 88 4.09 -10.09 5.32
N THR A 89 3.45 -9.56 6.36
CA THR A 89 3.71 -9.81 7.77
C THR A 89 3.43 -11.27 8.15
N ASN A 90 4.39 -11.96 8.77
CA ASN A 90 4.30 -13.35 9.24
C ASN A 90 4.14 -13.41 10.77
N GLU A 91 3.93 -14.61 11.35
CA GLU A 91 3.80 -14.81 12.81
C GLU A 91 5.08 -14.46 13.59
N ASP A 92 6.26 -14.62 12.99
CA ASP A 92 7.56 -14.20 13.56
C ASP A 92 7.66 -12.67 13.76
N ASP A 93 6.79 -11.87 13.12
CA ASP A 93 6.77 -10.43 13.30
C ASP A 93 6.18 -10.02 14.67
N LYS A 94 5.31 -10.84 15.28
CA LYS A 94 4.66 -10.48 16.57
C LYS A 94 5.60 -10.52 17.78
N GLU A 95 6.51 -11.49 17.86
CA GLU A 95 7.51 -11.54 18.94
C GLU A 95 8.56 -10.44 18.75
N ASN A 96 8.92 -10.13 17.50
CA ASN A 96 9.80 -9.01 17.18
C ASN A 96 9.17 -7.65 17.52
N ASP A 97 7.85 -7.48 17.31
CA ASP A 97 7.13 -6.25 17.64
C ASP A 97 7.12 -6.01 19.16
N GLN A 98 6.86 -7.05 19.99
CA GLN A 98 6.93 -6.94 21.46
C GLN A 98 8.33 -6.58 21.96
N GLN A 99 9.37 -7.12 21.32
CA GLN A 99 10.75 -6.78 21.65
C GLN A 99 11.09 -5.33 21.27
N ILE A 100 10.59 -4.84 20.13
CA ILE A 100 10.75 -3.45 19.70
C ILE A 100 10.07 -2.50 20.70
N ASP A 101 8.84 -2.80 21.11
CA ASP A 101 8.10 -1.97 22.07
C ASP A 101 8.85 -1.83 23.39
N SER A 102 9.41 -2.92 23.92
CA SER A 102 10.24 -2.87 25.13
C SER A 102 11.48 -1.99 24.98
N ILE A 103 12.11 -1.96 23.80
CA ILE A 103 13.30 -1.11 23.56
C ILE A 103 12.89 0.35 23.38
N LEU A 104 11.73 0.60 22.76
CA LEU A 104 11.20 1.96 22.63
C LEU A 104 10.91 2.58 23.99
N ASP A 105 10.38 1.80 24.94
CA ASP A 105 10.20 2.26 26.31
C ASP A 105 11.54 2.69 26.96
N ASP A 106 12.61 1.93 26.76
CA ASP A 106 13.95 2.31 27.23
C ASP A 106 14.44 3.62 26.57
N ILE A 107 14.18 3.77 25.27
CA ILE A 107 14.53 4.98 24.50
C ILE A 107 13.79 6.21 25.03
N TYR A 108 12.47 6.10 25.24
CA TYR A 108 11.66 7.22 25.72
C TYR A 108 11.98 7.62 27.16
N ASN A 109 12.51 6.69 27.96
CA ASN A 109 12.96 6.96 29.32
C ASN A 109 14.39 7.51 29.39
N ASP A 110 15.16 7.47 28.29
CA ASP A 110 16.52 7.97 28.24
C ASP A 110 16.58 9.50 28.02
N ARG A 111 16.75 10.23 29.13
CA ARG A 111 16.82 11.70 29.12
C ARG A 111 18.02 12.26 28.37
N GLU A 112 19.20 11.64 28.47
CA GLU A 112 20.38 12.16 27.77
C GLU A 112 20.24 11.96 26.25
N TYR A 113 19.63 10.84 25.85
CA TYR A 113 19.32 10.61 24.44
C TYR A 113 18.31 11.63 23.93
N ALA A 114 17.25 11.90 24.68
CA ALA A 114 16.25 12.92 24.34
C ALA A 114 16.90 14.31 24.18
N GLU A 115 17.73 14.73 25.14
CA GLU A 115 18.44 16.03 25.11
C GLU A 115 19.36 16.16 23.89
N GLN A 116 20.06 15.09 23.51
CA GLN A 116 20.96 15.07 22.35
C GLN A 116 20.24 15.07 20.99
N ASN A 117 18.93 14.79 20.96
CA ASN A 117 18.11 14.77 19.75
C ASN A 117 17.12 15.95 19.66
N VAL A 118 17.16 16.89 20.61
CA VAL A 118 16.39 18.15 20.51
C VAL A 118 16.78 18.90 19.24
N ILE A 119 15.79 19.50 18.57
CA ILE A 119 16.01 20.31 17.37
C ILE A 119 16.91 21.50 17.73
N GLY A 120 18.09 21.53 17.14
CA GLY A 120 19.11 22.55 17.38
C GLY A 120 19.95 22.77 16.13
N ASN A 121 21.25 23.02 16.30
CA ASN A 121 22.16 23.12 15.16
C ASN A 121 22.50 21.72 14.62
N PRO A 122 22.14 21.38 13.36
CA PRO A 122 22.44 20.06 12.80
C PRO A 122 23.95 19.74 12.73
N GLN A 123 24.79 20.77 12.68
CA GLN A 123 26.26 20.62 12.61
C GLN A 123 26.86 20.13 13.94
N SER A 124 26.19 20.35 15.07
CA SER A 124 26.63 19.87 16.38
C SER A 124 26.09 18.47 16.72
N SER A 125 25.30 17.86 15.84
CA SER A 125 24.70 16.55 16.10
C SER A 125 25.75 15.48 16.35
N TRP A 126 25.48 14.60 17.32
CA TRP A 126 26.28 13.43 17.60
C TRP A 126 26.37 12.48 16.38
N MET A 127 25.37 12.49 15.50
CA MET A 127 25.34 11.65 14.29
C MET A 127 26.52 11.92 13.35
N ARG A 128 27.10 13.14 13.40
CA ARG A 128 28.28 13.51 12.60
C ARG A 128 29.59 12.94 13.13
N LYS A 129 29.59 12.44 14.36
CA LYS A 129 30.75 11.81 15.01
C LYS A 129 30.86 10.32 14.68
N LEU A 130 29.86 9.77 13.98
CA LEU A 130 29.81 8.36 13.61
C LEU A 130 30.86 8.01 12.55
N PRO A 131 31.38 6.77 12.54
CA PRO A 131 32.23 6.29 11.46
C PRO A 131 31.44 6.18 10.15
N ASN A 132 32.14 6.28 9.01
CA ASN A 132 31.52 6.31 7.68
C ASN A 132 30.55 5.15 7.41
N ALA A 133 30.83 3.94 7.89
CA ALA A 133 29.95 2.79 7.71
C ALA A 133 28.59 2.97 8.40
N ASP A 134 28.60 3.48 9.65
CA ASP A 134 27.39 3.72 10.43
C ASP A 134 26.60 4.91 9.86
N ILE A 135 27.29 5.94 9.34
CA ILE A 135 26.68 7.05 8.60
C ILE A 135 25.94 6.54 7.35
N ILE A 136 26.57 5.68 6.55
CA ILE A 136 25.94 5.12 5.34
C ILE A 136 24.70 4.31 5.71
N LYS A 137 24.77 3.51 6.80
CA LYS A 137 23.62 2.75 7.31
C LYS A 137 22.45 3.67 7.66
N LEU A 138 22.70 4.73 8.44
CA LEU A 138 21.68 5.72 8.79
C LEU A 138 21.11 6.44 7.56
N LYS A 139 21.96 6.83 6.60
CA LYS A 139 21.49 7.45 5.35
C LYS A 139 20.52 6.56 4.59
N VAL A 140 20.87 5.28 4.43
CA VAL A 140 20.01 4.31 3.72
C VAL A 140 18.70 4.12 4.46
N MET A 141 18.73 4.02 5.79
CA MET A 141 17.52 3.82 6.58
C MET A 141 16.62 5.04 6.62
N LEU A 142 17.16 6.25 6.80
CA LEU A 142 16.38 7.49 6.74
C LEU A 142 15.77 7.68 5.34
N LEU A 143 16.50 7.33 4.27
CA LEU A 143 15.97 7.36 2.91
C LEU A 143 14.81 6.37 2.74
N LYS A 144 14.92 5.16 3.27
CA LYS A 144 13.80 4.17 3.28
C LYS A 144 12.60 4.67 4.08
N LYS A 145 12.81 5.27 5.26
CA LYS A 145 11.76 5.90 6.07
C LYS A 145 11.03 6.97 5.25
N THR A 146 11.80 7.82 4.57
CA THR A 146 11.27 8.89 3.70
C THR A 146 10.46 8.31 2.52
N ILE A 147 10.92 7.25 1.88
CA ILE A 147 10.20 6.59 0.78
C ILE A 147 8.84 6.04 1.25
N LEU A 148 8.78 5.45 2.45
CA LEU A 148 7.53 4.96 3.06
C LEU A 148 6.59 6.08 3.47
N PHE A 149 7.14 7.24 3.84
CA PHE A 149 6.38 8.42 4.25
C PHE A 149 5.67 9.12 3.08
N LEU A 150 6.31 9.18 1.91
CA LEU A 150 5.81 9.93 0.75
C LEU A 150 4.38 9.59 0.28
N PRO A 151 3.95 8.31 0.18
CA PRO A 151 2.56 7.95 -0.12
C PRO A 151 1.56 8.57 0.86
N ILE A 152 1.92 8.62 2.14
CA ILE A 152 1.07 9.14 3.21
C ILE A 152 0.93 10.66 3.04
N CYS A 153 2.04 11.37 2.80
CA CYS A 153 2.02 12.81 2.51
C CYS A 153 1.13 13.14 1.32
N ASN A 154 1.34 12.44 0.19
CA ASN A 154 0.57 12.67 -1.03
C ASN A 154 -0.94 12.51 -0.81
N LYS A 155 -1.33 11.53 0.02
CA LYS A 155 -2.73 11.29 0.38
C LYS A 155 -3.30 12.43 1.22
N VAL A 156 -2.59 12.82 2.28
CA VAL A 156 -3.00 13.89 3.21
C VAL A 156 -3.17 15.23 2.49
N PHE A 157 -2.21 15.61 1.65
CA PHE A 157 -2.30 16.86 0.89
C PHE A 157 -3.48 16.86 -0.09
N HIS A 158 -3.75 15.72 -0.73
CA HIS A 158 -4.89 15.57 -1.61
C HIS A 158 -6.22 15.66 -0.85
N ASP A 159 -6.29 15.11 0.36
CA ASP A 159 -7.47 15.18 1.21
C ASP A 159 -7.69 16.59 1.77
N LYS A 160 -6.63 17.29 2.17
CA LYS A 160 -6.66 18.73 2.52
C LYS A 160 -7.21 19.59 1.39
N ASN A 161 -6.82 19.32 0.14
CA ASN A 161 -7.35 20.04 -1.02
C ASN A 161 -8.84 19.80 -1.27
N LYS A 162 -9.38 18.65 -0.82
CA LYS A 162 -10.81 18.32 -0.92
C LYS A 162 -11.62 18.83 0.27
N LYS A 163 -10.98 19.06 1.42
CA LYS A 163 -11.59 19.50 2.68
C LYS A 163 -12.56 20.66 2.50
N SER A 164 -12.14 21.76 1.88
CA SER A 164 -12.99 22.96 1.74
C SER A 164 -14.30 22.66 1.00
N LYS A 165 -14.24 21.84 -0.06
CA LYS A 165 -15.44 21.43 -0.81
C LYS A 165 -16.34 20.50 -0.01
N LEU A 166 -15.77 19.63 0.84
CA LEU A 166 -16.54 18.71 1.66
C LEU A 166 -17.20 19.42 2.84
N TYR A 167 -16.47 20.35 3.47
CA TYR A 167 -16.95 21.17 4.57
C TYR A 167 -18.08 22.10 4.14
N ASN A 168 -17.88 22.86 3.05
CA ASN A 168 -18.87 23.82 2.55
C ASN A 168 -20.16 23.15 2.06
N ASN A 169 -20.10 21.88 1.70
CA ASN A 169 -21.27 21.08 1.29
C ASN A 169 -21.84 20.23 2.45
N TYR A 170 -21.43 20.47 3.70
CA TYR A 170 -21.90 19.78 4.90
C TYR A 170 -21.68 18.25 4.90
N TYR A 171 -20.70 17.77 4.14
CA TYR A 171 -20.35 16.34 4.11
C TYR A 171 -19.40 15.92 5.23
N ILE A 172 -18.74 16.88 5.88
CA ILE A 172 -17.90 16.69 7.08
C ILE A 172 -18.28 17.75 8.11
N ASP A 173 -18.19 17.39 9.39
CA ASP A 173 -18.45 18.31 10.49
C ASP A 173 -17.18 19.07 10.94
N ASP A 174 -17.35 20.01 11.87
CA ASP A 174 -16.28 20.85 12.40
C ASP A 174 -15.18 20.01 13.09
N ASN A 175 -15.56 18.92 13.76
CA ASN A 175 -14.62 18.03 14.43
C ASN A 175 -13.74 17.30 13.41
N MET A 176 -14.35 16.73 12.37
CA MET A 176 -13.66 16.04 11.27
C MET A 176 -12.76 16.99 10.48
N SER A 177 -13.21 18.22 10.28
CA SER A 177 -12.42 19.29 9.69
C SER A 177 -11.17 19.57 10.53
N ARG A 178 -11.32 19.69 11.84
CA ARG A 178 -10.23 19.92 12.79
C ARG A 178 -9.28 18.71 12.86
N ASP A 179 -9.80 17.49 12.89
CA ASP A 179 -8.99 16.27 12.93
C ASP A 179 -8.08 16.17 11.69
N LEU A 180 -8.57 16.57 10.51
CA LEU A 180 -7.73 16.61 9.30
C LEU A 180 -6.63 17.68 9.40
N ASP A 181 -6.89 18.82 10.03
CA ASP A 181 -5.84 19.83 10.26
C ASP A 181 -4.77 19.31 11.21
N ILE A 182 -5.19 18.68 12.33
CA ILE A 182 -4.27 18.07 13.30
C ILE A 182 -3.40 17.00 12.62
N GLN A 183 -3.99 16.16 11.79
CA GLN A 183 -3.23 15.18 11.00
C GLN A 183 -2.22 15.89 10.09
N CYS A 184 -2.64 16.93 9.35
CA CYS A 184 -1.74 17.69 8.49
C CYS A 184 -0.56 18.29 9.27
N ASP A 185 -0.80 18.81 10.46
CA ASP A 185 0.23 19.41 11.31
C ASP A 185 1.24 18.35 11.76
N HIS A 186 0.78 17.19 12.26
CA HIS A 186 1.66 16.06 12.57
C HIS A 186 2.49 15.59 11.37
N PHE A 187 1.91 15.57 10.17
CA PHE A 187 2.65 15.24 8.96
C PHE A 187 3.71 16.28 8.59
N LEU A 188 3.43 17.56 8.80
CA LEU A 188 4.40 18.63 8.56
C LEU A 188 5.53 18.59 9.59
N GLU A 189 5.24 18.26 10.85
CA GLU A 189 6.24 18.05 11.89
C GLU A 189 7.20 16.92 11.51
N GLU A 190 6.68 15.75 11.15
CA GLU A 190 7.51 14.60 10.72
C GLU A 190 8.31 14.92 9.45
N PHE A 191 7.73 15.64 8.50
CA PHE A 191 8.43 16.09 7.29
C PHE A 191 9.63 16.99 7.62
N ASN A 192 9.43 17.97 8.51
CA ASN A 192 10.49 18.86 8.98
C ASN A 192 11.55 18.10 9.78
N PHE A 193 11.13 17.10 10.57
CA PHE A 193 12.04 16.27 11.34
C PHE A 193 12.95 15.43 10.44
N ILE A 194 12.42 14.82 9.37
CA ILE A 194 13.23 14.10 8.36
C ILE A 194 14.27 15.02 7.72
N ILE A 195 13.90 16.26 7.38
CA ILE A 195 14.84 17.25 6.82
C ILE A 195 15.93 17.61 7.83
N TYR A 196 15.55 17.88 9.07
CA TYR A 196 16.48 18.17 10.15
C TYR A 196 17.47 17.02 10.36
N GLU A 197 16.96 15.79 10.46
CA GLU A 197 17.76 14.59 10.70
C GLU A 197 18.69 14.28 9.52
N ALA A 198 18.24 14.50 8.29
CA ALA A 198 19.10 14.42 7.11
C ALA A 198 20.28 15.40 7.21
N ASN A 199 20.00 16.64 7.64
CA ASN A 199 21.05 17.65 7.88
C ASN A 199 21.93 17.31 9.10
N CYS A 200 21.47 16.52 10.06
CA CYS A 200 22.31 15.98 11.14
C CYS A 200 23.28 14.93 10.62
N ILE A 201 22.89 14.14 9.62
CA ILE A 201 23.74 13.07 9.07
C ILE A 201 24.73 13.58 8.02
N ALA A 202 24.29 14.50 7.15
CA ALA A 202 25.14 15.06 6.10
C ALA A 202 24.78 16.51 5.78
N ASP A 203 25.80 17.30 5.47
CA ASP A 203 25.61 18.72 5.17
C ASP A 203 24.71 18.93 3.95
N LYS A 204 23.70 19.80 4.11
CA LYS A 204 22.68 20.15 3.10
C LYS A 204 21.88 18.97 2.52
N TRP A 205 21.94 17.80 3.14
CA TRP A 205 21.23 16.64 2.61
C TRP A 205 19.71 16.76 2.74
N GLY A 206 19.22 17.55 3.71
CA GLY A 206 17.80 17.87 3.87
C GLY A 206 17.18 18.55 2.63
N GLU A 207 17.98 19.24 1.82
CA GLU A 207 17.51 19.89 0.59
C GLU A 207 17.19 18.88 -0.53
N THR A 208 17.83 17.70 -0.50
CA THR A 208 17.81 16.74 -1.61
C THR A 208 17.09 15.44 -1.26
N ILE A 209 17.08 15.02 0.01
CA ILE A 209 16.54 13.74 0.48
C ILE A 209 15.10 13.49 0.01
N ILE A 210 14.23 14.49 0.09
CA ILE A 210 12.83 14.37 -0.33
C ILE A 210 12.72 14.13 -1.84
N SER A 211 13.52 14.86 -2.62
CA SER A 211 13.53 14.75 -4.08
C SER A 211 14.09 13.39 -4.56
N ASP A 212 15.12 12.89 -3.87
CA ASP A 212 15.72 11.58 -4.15
C ASP A 212 14.76 10.46 -3.77
N ALA A 213 14.13 10.54 -2.59
CA ALA A 213 13.11 9.60 -2.16
C ALA A 213 11.93 9.58 -3.15
N TYR A 214 11.50 10.74 -3.65
CA TYR A 214 10.42 10.83 -4.63
C TYR A 214 10.78 10.14 -5.96
N ARG A 215 11.99 10.36 -6.47
CA ARG A 215 12.49 9.69 -7.68
C ARG A 215 12.51 8.17 -7.51
N ILE A 216 13.02 7.69 -6.38
CA ILE A 216 13.09 6.24 -6.08
C ILE A 216 11.70 5.66 -5.92
N PHE A 217 10.81 6.33 -5.20
CA PHE A 217 9.42 5.90 -5.01
C PHE A 217 8.70 5.72 -6.35
N HIS A 218 8.81 6.71 -7.25
CA HIS A 218 8.20 6.63 -8.57
C HIS A 218 8.82 5.53 -9.44
N HIS A 219 10.14 5.38 -9.41
CA HIS A 219 10.83 4.30 -10.11
C HIS A 219 10.35 2.92 -9.63
N ASN A 220 10.28 2.71 -8.31
CA ASN A 220 9.79 1.46 -7.72
C ASN A 220 8.33 1.18 -8.10
N LYS A 221 7.48 2.22 -8.10
CA LYS A 221 6.08 2.11 -8.52
C LYS A 221 5.94 1.70 -9.99
N ILE A 222 6.76 2.26 -10.88
CA ILE A 222 6.80 1.89 -12.30
C ILE A 222 7.23 0.44 -12.45
N LYS A 223 8.34 0.05 -11.82
CA LYS A 223 8.88 -1.31 -11.87
C LYS A 223 7.87 -2.35 -11.36
N MET A 224 7.20 -2.08 -10.24
CA MET A 224 6.14 -2.95 -9.71
C MET A 224 4.97 -3.11 -10.67
N ASN A 225 4.55 -2.04 -11.34
CA ASN A 225 3.47 -2.10 -12.32
C ASN A 225 3.87 -2.90 -13.57
N GLU A 226 5.11 -2.77 -14.02
CA GLU A 226 5.65 -3.57 -15.12
C GLU A 226 5.72 -5.06 -14.75
N GLU A 227 6.17 -5.39 -13.54
CA GLU A 227 6.20 -6.77 -13.04
C GLU A 227 4.80 -7.36 -12.89
N LYS A 228 3.82 -6.59 -12.41
CA LYS A 228 2.41 -7.01 -12.37
C LYS A 228 1.87 -7.32 -13.77
N LYS A 229 2.10 -6.43 -14.74
CA LYS A 229 1.71 -6.66 -16.13
C LYS A 229 2.34 -7.93 -16.71
N LYS A 230 3.65 -8.14 -16.49
CA LYS A 230 4.34 -9.37 -16.93
C LYS A 230 3.74 -10.62 -16.29
N LYS A 231 3.41 -10.59 -15.00
CA LYS A 231 2.76 -11.71 -14.29
C LYS A 231 1.35 -11.99 -14.83
N GLU A 232 0.57 -10.95 -15.10
CA GLU A 232 -0.78 -11.06 -15.69
C GLU A 232 -0.72 -11.62 -17.11
N GLU A 233 0.22 -11.15 -17.94
CA GLU A 233 0.46 -11.67 -19.29
C GLU A 233 0.86 -13.16 -19.25
N GLN A 234 1.78 -13.55 -18.37
CA GLN A 234 2.17 -14.95 -18.17
C GLN A 234 0.98 -15.82 -17.72
N GLN A 235 0.17 -15.34 -16.78
CA GLN A 235 -1.04 -16.05 -16.36
C GLN A 235 -2.06 -16.19 -17.50
N SER A 236 -2.20 -15.16 -18.35
CA SER A 236 -3.09 -15.20 -19.50
C SER A 236 -2.62 -16.21 -20.56
N LEU A 237 -1.30 -16.29 -20.80
CA LEU A 237 -0.69 -17.25 -21.73
C LEU A 237 -0.84 -18.68 -21.23
N LEU A 238 -0.60 -18.92 -19.93
CA LEU A 238 -0.82 -20.21 -19.28
C LEU A 238 -2.28 -20.67 -19.37
N LYS A 239 -3.25 -19.76 -19.16
CA LYS A 239 -4.68 -20.07 -19.34
C LYS A 239 -5.01 -20.45 -20.78
N LYS A 240 -4.46 -19.72 -21.77
CA LYS A 240 -4.63 -20.04 -23.19
C LYS A 240 -4.01 -21.39 -23.57
N GLN A 241 -2.82 -21.71 -23.05
CA GLN A 241 -2.18 -23.01 -23.28
C GLN A 241 -2.99 -24.15 -22.68
N LYS A 242 -3.46 -24.03 -21.43
CA LYS A 242 -4.33 -25.04 -20.80
C LYS A 242 -5.64 -25.25 -21.55
N GLN A 243 -6.24 -24.21 -22.12
CA GLN A 243 -7.43 -24.34 -22.97
C GLN A 243 -7.13 -25.06 -24.29
N LYS A 244 -6.00 -24.75 -24.95
CA LYS A 244 -5.58 -25.47 -26.16
C LYS A 244 -5.33 -26.95 -25.89
N GLU A 245 -4.68 -27.26 -24.77
CA GLU A 245 -4.38 -28.64 -24.37
C GLU A 245 -5.66 -29.43 -24.06
N LYS A 246 -6.66 -28.81 -23.40
CA LYS A 246 -7.98 -29.43 -23.19
C LYS A 246 -8.71 -29.72 -24.50
N LYS A 247 -8.74 -28.76 -25.42
CA LYS A 247 -9.36 -28.95 -26.75
C LYS A 247 -8.68 -30.06 -27.54
N LEU A 248 -7.35 -30.10 -27.51
CA LEU A 248 -6.57 -31.15 -28.17
C LEU A 248 -6.90 -32.54 -27.58
N LYS A 249 -7.00 -32.67 -26.26
CA LYS A 249 -7.37 -33.93 -25.59
C LYS A 249 -8.78 -34.39 -25.98
N GLU A 250 -9.76 -33.48 -25.97
CA GLU A 250 -11.13 -33.79 -26.40
C GLU A 250 -11.22 -34.20 -27.89
N GLU A 251 -10.45 -33.54 -28.77
CA GLU A 251 -10.37 -33.91 -30.19
C GLU A 251 -9.70 -35.27 -30.38
N THR A 252 -8.63 -35.58 -29.64
CA THR A 252 -7.97 -36.90 -29.72
C THR A 252 -8.85 -38.03 -29.17
N GLU A 253 -9.61 -37.80 -28.09
CA GLU A 253 -10.56 -38.79 -27.58
C GLU A 253 -11.68 -39.06 -28.58
N LYS A 254 -12.23 -38.02 -29.22
CA LYS A 254 -13.24 -38.18 -30.28
C LYS A 254 -12.70 -38.93 -31.49
N ALA A 255 -11.47 -38.64 -31.90
CA ALA A 255 -10.82 -39.32 -33.01
C ALA A 255 -10.57 -40.82 -32.71
N ASN A 256 -10.15 -41.14 -31.48
CA ASN A 256 -9.96 -42.54 -31.05
C ASN A 256 -11.29 -43.31 -31.02
N LEU A 257 -12.36 -42.71 -30.48
CA LEU A 257 -13.70 -43.33 -30.48
C LEU A 257 -14.22 -43.60 -31.89
N LEU A 258 -13.98 -42.68 -32.83
CA LEU A 258 -14.30 -42.87 -34.25
C LEU A 258 -13.48 -44.00 -34.88
N ALA A 259 -12.18 -44.08 -34.57
CA ALA A 259 -11.33 -45.16 -35.06
C ALA A 259 -11.80 -46.53 -34.55
N ASP A 260 -12.14 -46.64 -33.26
CA ASP A 260 -12.67 -47.86 -32.67
C ASP A 260 -14.00 -48.29 -33.33
N GLN A 261 -14.91 -47.34 -33.58
CA GLN A 261 -16.17 -47.60 -34.29
C GLN A 261 -15.94 -48.14 -35.71
N ILE A 262 -14.97 -47.58 -36.45
CA ILE A 262 -14.62 -48.04 -37.80
C ILE A 262 -14.04 -49.46 -37.77
N ILE A 263 -13.17 -49.75 -36.80
CA ILE A 263 -12.58 -51.09 -36.60
C ILE A 263 -13.66 -52.12 -36.27
N ASP A 264 -14.60 -51.78 -35.40
CA ASP A 264 -15.72 -52.66 -35.04
C ASP A 264 -16.67 -52.91 -36.21
N GLU A 265 -16.99 -51.89 -37.01
CA GLU A 265 -17.77 -52.06 -38.24
C GLU A 265 -17.07 -52.94 -39.28
N GLU A 266 -15.76 -52.78 -39.46
CA GLU A 266 -14.97 -53.65 -40.34
C GLU A 266 -14.96 -55.11 -39.84
N ASN A 267 -14.80 -55.31 -38.54
CA ASN A 267 -14.80 -56.65 -37.93
C ASN A 267 -16.18 -57.31 -38.03
N ALA A 268 -17.26 -56.55 -37.88
CA ALA A 268 -18.63 -57.03 -38.10
C ALA A 268 -18.89 -57.41 -39.56
N LYS A 269 -18.38 -56.62 -40.53
CA LYS A 269 -18.44 -56.93 -41.97
C LYS A 269 -17.61 -58.18 -42.33
N LYS A 270 -16.44 -58.37 -41.71
CA LYS A 270 -15.61 -59.59 -41.88
C LYS A 270 -16.28 -60.83 -41.28
N LYS A 271 -16.96 -60.73 -40.13
CA LYS A 271 -17.75 -61.84 -39.55
C LYS A 271 -18.94 -62.23 -40.43
N LYS A 272 -19.66 -61.28 -41.03
CA LYS A 272 -20.76 -61.57 -41.98
C LYS A 272 -20.31 -62.20 -43.30
N LYS A 273 -19.05 -62.03 -43.71
CA LYS A 273 -18.48 -62.67 -44.91
C LYS A 273 -17.98 -64.11 -44.67
N LYS A 274 -17.73 -64.51 -43.43
CA LYS A 274 -17.31 -65.88 -43.07
C LYS A 274 -18.49 -66.84 -42.78
N SER A 275 -19.73 -66.32 -42.72
CA SER A 275 -20.94 -67.11 -42.46
C SER A 275 -21.77 -67.40 -43.73
N LYS A 276 -21.17 -67.27 -44.91
CA LYS A 276 -21.71 -67.66 -46.22
C LYS A 276 -20.76 -68.66 -46.84
#